data_AF-A0A4S8JU42-F1
#
_entry.id   AF-A0A4S8JU42-F1
#
_cell.length_a   1.000
_cell.length_b   1.000
_cell.length_c   1.000
_cell.angle_alpha   90.00
_cell.angle_beta   90.00
_cell.angle_gamma   90.00
#
_symmetry.space_group_name_H-M   'P 1'
#
loop_
_entity.id
_entity.type
_entity.pdbx_description
1 polymer ?
#
loop_
_entity_poly.entity_id
_entity_poly.type
_entity_poly.pdbx_seq_one_letter_code
_entity_poly.pdbx_strand_id
1 'polypeptide(L)'
;MMSVDRAERLLEEAFKIQGRDKKGRKILRIVGKFFPARELMGAGQGGGGEEALQSFLERRVFPEIGGAPFVVVYMHSLVQRSENFPGVAALRSAYEALPAAVRDGLRAVYFVHPGLQARLFFATFGRFLFSAG
;
A
#
# COMPACT_ATOMS: atom_id res chain seq x y z
N MET A 1 -7.65 11.59 -19.00
CA MET A 1 -8.00 10.25 -18.52
C MET A 1 -6.74 9.40 -18.58
N MET A 2 -6.29 8.80 -17.47
CA MET A 2 -5.17 7.83 -17.53
C MET A 2 -5.64 6.55 -18.20
N SER A 3 -4.80 5.96 -19.06
CA SER A 3 -5.04 4.60 -19.55
C SER A 3 -4.81 3.59 -18.42
N VAL A 4 -5.65 2.56 -18.35
CA VAL A 4 -5.56 1.46 -17.38
C VAL A 4 -4.19 0.78 -17.45
N ASP A 5 -3.66 0.55 -18.66
CA ASP A 5 -2.35 -0.07 -18.85
C ASP A 5 -1.21 0.75 -18.23
N ARG A 6 -1.32 2.08 -18.27
CA ARG A 6 -0.30 2.96 -17.68
C ARG A 6 -0.34 2.92 -16.16
N ALA A 7 -1.53 2.93 -15.57
CA ALA A 7 -1.70 2.80 -14.12
C ALA A 7 -1.20 1.44 -13.63
N GLU A 8 -1.53 0.35 -14.32
CA GLU A 8 -1.08 -1.00 -13.98
C GLU A 8 0.45 -1.10 -13.99
N ARG A 9 1.13 -0.61 -15.03
CA ARG A 9 2.60 -0.61 -15.09
C ARG A 9 3.26 0.13 -13.94
N LEU A 10 2.75 1.31 -13.58
CA LEU A 10 3.28 2.08 -12.44
C LEU A 10 3.08 1.35 -11.11
N LEU A 11 1.93 0.68 -10.96
CA LEU A 11 1.63 -0.13 -9.78
C LEU A 11 2.52 -1.38 -9.70
N GLU A 12 2.85 -2.03 -10.81
CA GLU A 12 3.80 -3.16 -10.84
C GLU A 12 5.23 -2.76 -10.44
N GLU A 13 5.64 -1.52 -10.67
CA GLU A 13 6.93 -1.01 -10.21
C GLU A 13 6.95 -0.82 -8.68
N ALA A 14 5.84 -0.33 -8.13
CA ALA A 14 5.68 -0.07 -6.72
C ALA A 14 5.44 -1.34 -5.90
N PHE A 15 4.59 -2.26 -6.37
CA PHE A 15 4.14 -3.46 -5.67
C PHE A 15 4.77 -4.72 -6.25
N LYS A 16 5.48 -5.49 -5.42
CA LYS A 16 5.93 -6.84 -5.80
C LYS A 16 5.80 -7.80 -4.63
N ILE A 17 5.36 -9.03 -4.90
CA ILE A 17 5.50 -10.12 -3.95
C ILE A 17 6.90 -10.69 -4.10
N GLN A 18 7.70 -10.63 -3.04
CA GLN A 18 9.12 -10.96 -3.14
C GLN A 18 9.64 -11.61 -1.87
N GLY A 19 10.01 -12.89 -1.98
CA GLY A 19 10.61 -13.65 -0.90
C GLY A 19 9.62 -14.03 0.20
N ARG A 20 10.18 -14.53 1.30
CA ARG A 20 9.44 -14.97 2.48
C ARG A 20 10.15 -14.50 3.74
N ASP A 21 9.40 -14.26 4.79
CA ASP A 21 9.97 -13.94 6.09
C ASP A 21 10.45 -15.19 6.84
N LYS A 22 11.00 -15.00 8.04
CA LYS A 22 11.52 -16.10 8.89
C LYS A 22 10.46 -17.16 9.25
N LYS A 23 9.16 -16.85 9.15
CA LYS A 23 8.05 -17.77 9.40
C LYS A 23 7.48 -18.36 8.10
N GLY A 24 8.14 -18.16 6.97
CA GLY A 24 7.71 -18.65 5.66
C GLY A 24 6.56 -17.86 5.03
N ARG A 25 6.16 -16.73 5.62
CA ARG A 25 5.05 -15.89 5.13
C ARG A 25 5.51 -15.09 3.91
N LYS A 26 4.65 -14.95 2.90
CA LYS A 26 4.95 -14.13 1.71
C LYS A 26 5.16 -12.67 2.13
N ILE A 27 6.06 -11.98 1.44
CA ILE A 27 6.32 -10.56 1.66
C ILE A 27 5.77 -9.78 0.47
N LEU A 28 4.80 -8.89 0.73
CA LEU A 28 4.40 -7.86 -0.21
C LEU A 28 5.30 -6.63 0.00
N ARG A 29 6.19 -6.38 -0.97
CA ARG A 29 7.08 -5.22 -0.99
C ARG A 29 6.41 -4.07 -1.71
N ILE A 30 6.34 -2.92 -1.04
CA ILE A 30 5.80 -1.68 -1.58
C ILE A 30 6.89 -0.62 -1.54
N VAL A 31 7.27 -0.04 -2.69
CA VAL A 31 8.21 1.08 -2.74
C VAL A 31 7.47 2.39 -2.88
N GLY A 32 7.48 3.19 -1.82
CA GLY A 32 6.80 4.49 -1.82
C GLY A 32 7.35 5.44 -2.89
N LYS A 33 8.66 5.41 -3.19
CA LYS A 33 9.27 6.23 -4.26
C LYS A 33 8.55 6.08 -5.61
N PHE A 34 8.15 4.86 -5.96
CA PHE A 34 7.53 4.53 -7.24
C PHE A 34 5.99 4.55 -7.19
N PHE A 35 5.41 4.82 -6.03
CA PHE A 35 3.96 4.83 -5.90
C PHE A 35 3.37 6.09 -6.56
N PRO A 36 2.49 5.96 -7.57
CA PRO A 36 2.03 7.09 -8.37
C PRO A 36 0.84 7.81 -7.69
N ALA A 37 1.06 8.35 -6.49
CA ALA A 37 -0.03 8.96 -5.69
C ALA A 37 -0.65 10.17 -6.40
N ARG A 38 0.14 11.02 -7.03
CA ARG A 38 -0.36 12.17 -7.77
C ARG A 38 -1.19 11.74 -8.98
N GLU A 39 -0.83 10.67 -9.65
CA GLU A 39 -1.55 10.20 -10.82
C GLU A 39 -2.83 9.45 -10.46
N LEU A 40 -2.83 8.70 -9.35
CA LEU A 40 -4.00 7.95 -8.88
C LEU A 40 -4.97 8.81 -8.06
N MET A 41 -4.46 9.71 -7.21
CA MET A 41 -5.24 10.52 -6.27
C MET A 41 -5.33 11.99 -6.68
N GLY A 42 -4.44 12.46 -7.56
CA GLY A 42 -4.30 13.87 -7.95
C GLY A 42 -4.86 14.15 -9.35
N ALA A 43 -6.18 14.15 -9.46
CA ALA A 43 -6.93 14.94 -10.43
C ALA A 43 -8.28 15.25 -9.78
N GLY A 44 -8.67 16.52 -9.74
CA GLY A 44 -9.94 16.94 -9.14
C GLY A 44 -11.11 16.07 -9.61
N GLN A 45 -11.94 15.66 -8.65
CA GLN A 45 -13.30 15.10 -8.81
C GLN A 45 -13.49 14.19 -10.05
N GLY A 46 -13.35 12.87 -9.86
CA GLY A 46 -13.87 11.85 -10.79
C GLY A 46 -12.85 10.99 -11.55
N GLY A 47 -11.61 10.87 -11.07
CA GLY A 47 -10.59 10.03 -11.70
C GLY A 47 -10.61 8.61 -11.15
N GLY A 48 -10.82 7.61 -12.02
CA GLY A 48 -10.89 6.17 -11.68
C GLY A 48 -9.63 5.51 -11.10
N GLY A 49 -8.78 6.26 -10.38
CA GLY A 49 -7.48 5.83 -9.88
C GLY A 49 -7.58 4.93 -8.64
N GLU A 50 -8.57 5.17 -7.77
CA GLU A 50 -8.89 4.25 -6.67
C GLU A 50 -9.40 2.91 -7.23
N GLU A 51 -10.29 2.94 -8.23
CA GLU A 51 -10.75 1.74 -8.92
C GLU A 51 -9.61 1.02 -9.65
N ALA A 52 -8.67 1.76 -10.26
CA ALA A 52 -7.50 1.17 -10.91
C ALA A 52 -6.57 0.48 -9.90
N LEU A 53 -6.32 1.12 -8.74
CA LEU A 53 -5.55 0.53 -7.65
C LEU A 53 -6.26 -0.72 -7.11
N GLN A 54 -7.56 -0.64 -6.84
CA GLN A 54 -8.35 -1.76 -6.36
C GLN A 54 -8.34 -2.92 -7.36
N SER A 55 -8.63 -2.65 -8.63
CA SER A 55 -8.60 -3.65 -9.71
C SER A 55 -7.23 -4.31 -9.84
N PHE A 56 -6.15 -3.55 -9.71
CA PHE A 56 -4.79 -4.08 -9.72
C PHE A 56 -4.55 -5.02 -8.53
N LEU A 57 -4.92 -4.61 -7.32
CA LEU A 57 -4.76 -5.44 -6.12
C LEU A 57 -5.53 -6.76 -6.25
N GLU A 58 -6.77 -6.71 -6.72
CA GLU A 58 -7.63 -7.88 -6.93
C GLU A 58 -7.11 -8.83 -8.00
N ARG A 59 -6.55 -8.31 -9.10
CA ARG A 59 -6.10 -9.12 -10.22
C ARG A 59 -4.67 -9.66 -10.06
N ARG A 60 -3.80 -8.90 -9.40
CA ARG A 60 -2.35 -9.16 -9.39
C ARG A 60 -1.81 -9.50 -8.01
N VAL A 61 -2.30 -8.87 -6.95
CA VAL A 61 -1.72 -9.02 -5.61
C VAL A 61 -2.44 -10.09 -4.79
N PHE A 62 -3.77 -10.01 -4.66
CA PHE A 62 -4.53 -10.93 -3.81
C PHE A 62 -4.46 -12.40 -4.26
N PRO A 63 -4.55 -12.73 -5.57
CA PRO A 63 -4.43 -14.11 -6.03
C PRO A 63 -3.04 -14.69 -5.71
N GLU A 64 -1.99 -13.88 -5.86
CA GLU A 64 -0.63 -14.29 -5.54
C GLU A 64 -0.39 -14.46 -4.04
N ILE A 65 -1.10 -13.74 -3.16
CA ILE A 65 -1.06 -13.99 -1.70
C ILE A 65 -1.75 -15.33 -1.40
N GLY A 66 -2.91 -15.58 -2.01
CA GLY A 66 -3.62 -16.85 -1.96
C GLY A 66 -4.25 -17.16 -0.61
N GLY A 67 -4.72 -16.14 0.12
CA GLY A 67 -5.36 -16.28 1.45
C GLY A 67 -4.42 -16.74 2.57
N ALA A 68 -3.14 -16.98 2.28
CA ALA A 68 -2.15 -17.37 3.27
C ALA A 68 -1.70 -16.15 4.10
N PRO A 69 -1.24 -16.36 5.35
CA PRO A 69 -0.62 -15.30 6.14
C PRO A 69 0.55 -14.64 5.40
N PHE A 70 0.56 -13.32 5.36
CA PHE A 70 1.59 -12.53 4.70
C PHE A 70 1.98 -11.31 5.54
N VAL A 71 3.06 -10.66 5.13
CA VAL A 71 3.52 -9.40 5.72
C VAL A 71 3.75 -8.37 4.62
N VAL A 72 3.66 -7.10 4.97
CA VAL A 72 3.95 -5.99 4.07
C VAL A 72 5.26 -5.34 4.50
N VAL A 73 6.12 -5.04 3.53
CA VAL A 73 7.30 -4.20 3.74
C VAL A 73 7.14 -2.96 2.88
N TYR A 74 6.92 -1.82 3.54
CA TYR A 74 6.78 -0.53 2.89
C TYR A 74 8.08 0.27 3.02
N MET A 75 8.73 0.51 1.88
CA MET A 75 9.96 1.29 1.78
C MET A 75 9.59 2.76 1.59
N HIS A 76 9.78 3.56 2.64
CA HIS A 76 9.42 4.99 2.66
C HIS A 76 10.57 5.91 2.20
N SER A 77 11.64 5.34 1.65
CA SER A 77 12.77 6.14 1.12
C SER A 77 12.32 6.99 -0.06
N LEU A 78 12.73 8.27 -0.06
CA LEU A 78 12.42 9.25 -1.12
C LEU A 78 10.91 9.47 -1.35
N VAL A 79 10.11 9.26 -0.32
CA VAL A 79 8.68 9.59 -0.35
C VAL A 79 8.49 11.09 -0.11
N GLN A 80 7.78 11.73 -1.03
CA GLN A 80 7.40 13.14 -1.00
C GLN A 80 5.88 13.24 -0.89
N ARG A 81 5.41 14.00 0.11
CA ARG A 81 3.99 14.12 0.43
C ARG A 81 3.13 14.60 -0.75
N SER A 82 3.67 15.50 -1.57
CA SER A 82 2.98 16.12 -2.71
C SER A 82 2.99 15.30 -3.99
N GLU A 83 3.74 14.19 -4.03
CA GLU A 83 4.00 13.44 -5.27
C GLU A 83 3.59 11.98 -5.17
N ASN A 84 4.17 11.23 -4.23
CA ASN A 84 4.11 9.77 -4.20
C ASN A 84 3.59 9.21 -2.86
N PHE A 85 3.07 10.08 -1.98
CA PHE A 85 2.40 9.67 -0.77
C PHE A 85 0.89 9.86 -0.88
N PRO A 86 0.07 8.79 -0.76
CA PRO A 86 -1.39 8.91 -0.84
C PRO A 86 -2.01 9.61 0.37
N GLY A 87 -1.24 9.80 1.45
CA GLY A 87 -1.75 10.35 2.70
C GLY A 87 -2.31 9.29 3.63
N VAL A 88 -2.47 9.66 4.90
CA VAL A 88 -2.91 8.75 5.97
C VAL A 88 -4.35 8.29 5.78
N ALA A 89 -5.24 9.20 5.41
CA ALA A 89 -6.66 8.89 5.24
C ALA A 89 -6.86 7.85 4.13
N ALA A 90 -6.15 8.01 3.00
CA ALA A 90 -6.17 7.04 1.92
C ALA A 90 -5.58 5.68 2.33
N LEU A 91 -4.50 5.64 3.12
CA LEU A 91 -3.97 4.38 3.65
C LEU A 91 -4.97 3.67 4.58
N ARG A 92 -5.66 4.42 5.45
CA ARG A 92 -6.72 3.88 6.30
C ARG A 92 -7.88 3.33 5.47
N SER A 93 -8.39 4.12 4.52
CA SER A 93 -9.49 3.72 3.64
C SER A 93 -9.12 2.48 2.82
N ALA A 94 -7.90 2.42 2.27
CA ALA A 94 -7.41 1.24 1.57
C ALA A 94 -7.37 -0.01 2.46
N TYR A 95 -6.92 0.12 3.72
CA TYR A 95 -6.97 -0.98 4.70
C TYR A 95 -8.41 -1.41 5.00
N GLU A 96 -9.32 -0.47 5.18
CA GLU A 96 -10.75 -0.70 5.44
C GLU A 96 -11.50 -1.28 4.23
N ALA A 97 -10.99 -1.06 3.01
CA ALA A 97 -11.54 -1.63 1.77
C ALA A 97 -11.00 -3.04 1.47
N LEU A 98 -9.96 -3.52 2.17
CA LEU A 98 -9.44 -4.87 1.96
C LEU A 98 -10.52 -5.92 2.23
N PRO A 99 -10.68 -6.93 1.35
CA PRO A 99 -11.53 -8.08 1.63
C PRO A 99 -11.14 -8.76 2.95
N ALA A 100 -12.11 -9.22 3.73
CA ALA A 100 -11.88 -9.80 5.06
C ALA A 100 -10.81 -10.90 5.05
N ALA A 101 -10.87 -11.82 4.08
CA ALA A 101 -9.87 -12.89 3.94
C ALA A 101 -8.43 -12.39 3.74
N VAL A 102 -8.25 -11.26 3.04
CA VAL A 102 -6.92 -10.63 2.86
C VAL A 102 -6.51 -9.93 4.15
N ARG A 103 -7.43 -9.20 4.78
CA ARG A 103 -7.16 -8.48 6.03
C ARG A 103 -6.73 -9.43 7.16
N ASP A 104 -7.42 -10.56 7.32
CA ASP A 104 -7.14 -11.56 8.35
C ASP A 104 -5.79 -12.27 8.13
N GLY A 105 -5.33 -12.31 6.88
CA GLY A 105 -4.02 -12.82 6.49
C GLY A 105 -2.86 -11.85 6.76
N LEU A 106 -3.12 -10.55 6.90
CA LEU A 106 -2.08 -9.55 7.13
C LEU A 106 -1.55 -9.63 8.56
N ARG A 107 -0.28 -10.01 8.72
CA ARG A 107 0.31 -10.22 10.06
C ARG A 107 1.13 -9.05 10.59
N ALA A 108 1.72 -8.27 9.70
CA ALA A 108 2.55 -7.13 10.06
C ALA A 108 2.75 -6.21 8.85
N VAL A 109 2.95 -4.93 9.13
CA VAL A 109 3.42 -3.93 8.17
C VAL A 109 4.71 -3.34 8.70
N TYR A 110 5.82 -3.57 7.99
CA TYR A 110 7.13 -3.03 8.33
C TYR A 110 7.38 -1.74 7.54
N PHE A 111 7.58 -0.64 8.25
CA PHE A 111 7.97 0.64 7.65
C PHE A 111 9.49 0.79 7.67
N VAL A 112 10.10 0.83 6.49
CA VAL A 112 11.56 0.94 6.31
C VAL A 112 11.92 2.36 5.89
N HIS A 113 12.91 2.94 6.57
CA HIS A 113 13.36 4.33 6.40
C HIS A 113 12.23 5.37 6.54
N PRO A 114 11.47 5.37 7.65
CA PRO A 114 10.45 6.38 7.87
C PRO A 114 11.11 7.75 8.04
N GLY A 115 10.64 8.75 7.27
CA GLY A 115 11.06 10.13 7.43
C GLY A 115 10.53 10.73 8.72
N LEU A 116 10.97 11.95 9.07
CA LEU A 116 10.57 12.61 10.32
C LEU A 116 9.05 12.73 10.45
N GLN A 117 8.36 13.11 9.37
CA GLN A 117 6.90 13.22 9.33
C GLN A 117 6.21 11.87 9.55
N ALA A 118 6.68 10.79 8.93
CA ALA A 118 6.13 9.45 9.12
C ALA A 118 6.34 8.97 10.58
N ARG A 119 7.51 9.25 11.17
CA ARG A 119 7.80 8.91 12.58
C ARG A 119 6.88 9.65 13.54
N LEU A 120 6.69 10.96 13.34
CA LEU A 120 5.75 11.76 14.13
C LEU A 120 4.32 11.24 13.95
N PHE A 121 3.93 10.91 12.72
CA PHE A 121 2.63 10.32 12.45
C PHE A 121 2.42 9.01 13.24
N PHE A 122 3.38 8.08 13.23
CA PHE A 122 3.26 6.85 14.03
C PHE A 122 3.28 7.11 15.54
N ALA A 123 4.05 8.09 16.02
CA ALA A 123 4.07 8.43 17.44
C ALA A 123 2.70 8.97 17.92
N THR A 124 2.04 9.78 17.09
CA THR A 124 0.76 10.41 17.44
C THR A 124 -0.45 9.53 17.14
N PHE A 125 -0.46 8.87 15.98
CA PHE A 125 -1.63 8.12 15.47
C PHE A 125 -1.41 6.61 15.41
N GLY A 126 -0.18 6.12 15.53
CA GLY A 126 0.11 4.69 15.50
C GLY A 126 -0.59 3.94 16.64
N ARG A 127 -0.74 4.56 17.81
CA ARG A 127 -1.57 3.99 18.88
C ARG A 127 -3.04 3.86 18.47
N PHE A 128 -3.62 4.83 17.78
CA PHE A 128 -5.03 4.78 17.37
C PHE A 128 -5.31 3.88 16.16
N LEU A 129 -4.33 3.67 15.28
CA LEU A 129 -4.46 2.81 14.10
C LEU A 129 -4.09 1.35 14.36
N PHE A 130 -3.21 1.09 15.33
CA PHE A 130 -2.70 -0.25 15.65
C PHE A 130 -3.08 -0.75 17.05
N SER A 131 -3.97 -0.08 17.80
CA SER A 131 -4.48 -0.60 19.10
C SER A 131 -5.70 -1.52 18.97
N ALA A 132 -5.95 -2.12 17.81
CA ALA A 132 -6.72 -3.36 17.77
C ALA A 132 -5.80 -4.49 18.25
N GLY A 133 -5.55 -4.51 19.55
CA GLY A 133 -4.98 -5.65 20.28
C GLY A 133 -6.10 -6.58 20.71
#